data_AF-A0A5D0VY03-F1
#
_entry.id   AF-A0A5D0VY03-F1
#
_cell.length_a   1.000
_cell.length_b   1.000
_cell.length_c   1.000
_cell.angle_alpha   90.00
_cell.angle_beta   90.00
_cell.angle_gamma   90.00
#
_symmetry.space_group_name_H-M   'P 1'
#
loop_
_entity.id
_entity.type
_entity.pdbx_description
1 polymer ?
#
loop_
_entity_poly.entity_id
_entity_poly.type
_entity_poly.pdbx_seq_one_letter_code
_entity_poly.pdbx_strand_id
1 'polypeptide(L)'
;MPHRLHKETPQLVAAFEKRLGNDKIELLSTADCLYASGSKVDFEVVRYIAHRIVGSARLFGCEDLTKPALDVQRLVENGADTDVVIQAVKKLADLIDRKLVEGIPGPDLSGLKLH
;
A
#
# COMPACT_ATOMS: atom_id res chain seq x y z
N MET A 1 12.60 29.21 12.49
CA MET A 1 11.84 29.12 11.20
C MET A 1 11.06 27.80 11.16
N PRO A 2 9.83 27.70 11.72
CA PRO A 2 9.06 26.45 11.75
C PRO A 2 7.85 26.42 10.79
N HIS A 3 7.75 27.33 9.82
CA HIS A 3 6.50 27.53 9.05
C HIS A 3 6.36 26.76 7.72
N ARG A 4 7.39 26.03 7.24
CA ARG A 4 7.28 25.23 5.99
C ARG A 4 6.65 23.85 6.20
N LEU A 5 7.10 23.12 7.23
CA LEU A 5 6.67 21.74 7.49
C LEU A 5 5.14 21.61 7.66
N HIS A 6 4.50 22.57 8.33
CA HIS A 6 3.04 22.55 8.54
C HIS A 6 2.20 22.79 7.27
N LYS A 7 2.73 23.48 6.25
CA LYS A 7 2.02 23.69 4.97
C LYS A 7 2.21 22.54 3.98
N GLU A 8 3.27 21.76 4.15
CA GLU A 8 3.61 20.62 3.30
C GLU A 8 2.89 19.34 3.75
N THR A 9 2.46 19.24 5.02
CA THR A 9 1.73 18.09 5.57
C THR A 9 0.47 17.73 4.76
N PRO A 10 -0.43 18.67 4.40
CA PRO A 10 -1.63 18.34 3.62
C PRO A 10 -1.30 17.91 2.18
N GLN A 11 -0.23 18.46 1.59
CA GLN A 11 0.20 18.08 0.23
C GLN A 11 0.80 16.67 0.20
N LEU A 12 1.58 16.33 1.24
CA LEU A 12 2.13 14.97 1.41
C LEU A 12 1.02 13.94 1.64
N VAL A 13 0.02 14.27 2.47
CA VAL A 13 -1.16 13.41 2.67
C VAL A 13 -1.92 13.23 1.36
N ALA A 14 -2.25 14.30 0.64
CA ALA A 14 -2.95 14.19 -0.65
C ALA A 14 -2.15 13.40 -1.70
N ALA A 15 -0.83 13.56 -1.74
CA ALA A 15 0.04 12.79 -2.64
C ALA A 15 0.04 11.29 -2.27
N PHE A 16 0.05 10.97 -0.98
CA PHE A 16 -0.02 9.61 -0.49
C PHE A 16 -1.40 8.97 -0.75
N GLU A 17 -2.49 9.68 -0.49
CA GLU A 17 -3.86 9.24 -0.83
C GLU A 17 -3.99 8.92 -2.33
N LYS A 18 -3.50 9.83 -3.18
CA LYS A 18 -3.46 9.60 -4.64
C LYS A 18 -2.64 8.37 -4.99
N ARG A 19 -1.48 8.17 -4.34
CA ARG A 19 -0.64 7.01 -4.61
C ARG A 19 -1.31 5.70 -4.16
N LEU A 20 -1.93 5.68 -2.98
CA LEU A 20 -2.68 4.52 -2.50
C LEU A 20 -3.83 4.16 -3.45
N GLY A 21 -4.55 5.15 -3.97
CA GLY A 21 -5.57 4.93 -4.99
C GLY A 21 -5.02 4.25 -6.24
N ASN A 22 -3.87 4.73 -6.75
CA ASN A 22 -3.21 4.12 -7.91
C ASN A 22 -2.72 2.69 -7.61
N ASP A 23 -2.07 2.49 -6.47
CA ASP A 23 -1.55 1.19 -6.03
C ASP A 23 -2.67 0.16 -5.86
N LYS A 24 -3.84 0.59 -5.38
CA LYS A 24 -5.06 -0.23 -5.29
C LYS A 24 -5.53 -0.70 -6.68
N ILE A 25 -5.64 0.23 -7.63
CA ILE A 25 -6.08 -0.09 -8.99
C ILE A 25 -5.10 -1.08 -9.65
N GLU A 26 -3.79 -0.83 -9.49
CA GLU A 26 -2.74 -1.69 -10.01
C GLU A 26 -2.83 -3.10 -9.40
N LEU A 27 -2.99 -3.20 -8.07
CA LEU A 27 -3.17 -4.48 -7.36
C LEU A 27 -4.36 -5.29 -7.89
N LEU A 28 -5.53 -4.65 -8.05
CA LEU A 28 -6.73 -5.33 -8.54
C LEU A 28 -6.56 -5.80 -9.99
N SER A 29 -5.98 -4.95 -10.85
CA SER A 29 -5.67 -5.31 -12.23
C SER A 29 -4.71 -6.50 -12.31
N THR A 30 -3.64 -6.50 -11.50
CA THR A 30 -2.70 -7.62 -11.44
C THR A 30 -3.32 -8.87 -10.85
N ALA A 31 -4.25 -8.76 -9.89
CA ALA A 31 -5.00 -9.90 -9.37
C ALA A 31 -5.88 -10.57 -10.45
N ASP A 32 -6.48 -9.78 -11.34
CA ASP A 32 -7.23 -10.30 -12.49
C ASP A 32 -6.28 -10.99 -13.49
N CYS A 33 -5.08 -10.44 -13.73
CA CYS A 33 -4.05 -11.11 -14.53
C CYS A 33 -3.58 -12.43 -13.90
N LEU A 34 -3.36 -12.46 -12.58
CA LEU A 34 -3.03 -13.67 -11.82
C LEU A 34 -4.10 -14.74 -11.96
N TYR A 35 -5.38 -14.36 -11.85
CA TYR A 35 -6.50 -15.28 -12.03
C TYR A 35 -6.50 -15.90 -13.44
N ALA A 36 -6.16 -15.11 -14.46
CA ALA A 36 -6.14 -15.57 -15.84
C ALA A 36 -4.91 -16.41 -16.19
N SER A 37 -3.73 -16.08 -15.65
CA SER A 37 -2.44 -16.57 -16.14
C SER A 37 -1.64 -17.40 -15.13
N GLY A 38 -1.81 -17.16 -13.83
CA GLY A 38 -0.96 -17.70 -12.77
C GLY A 38 0.53 -17.34 -12.92
N SER A 39 0.87 -16.29 -13.66
CA SER A 39 2.24 -15.94 -14.01
C SER A 39 3.06 -15.51 -12.81
N LYS A 40 4.29 -16.03 -12.71
CA LYS A 40 5.28 -15.58 -11.70
C LYS A 40 5.57 -14.08 -11.78
N VAL A 41 5.48 -13.49 -12.98
CA VAL A 41 5.68 -12.04 -13.15
C VAL A 41 4.58 -11.26 -12.44
N ASP A 42 3.34 -11.72 -12.53
CA ASP A 42 2.20 -11.05 -11.89
C ASP A 42 2.29 -11.17 -10.36
N PHE A 43 2.77 -12.31 -9.85
CA PHE A 43 3.07 -12.46 -8.41
C PHE A 43 4.14 -11.46 -7.95
N GLU A 44 5.23 -11.29 -8.71
CA GLU A 44 6.27 -10.32 -8.36
C GLU A 44 5.76 -8.86 -8.39
N VAL A 45 4.86 -8.54 -9.32
CA VAL A 45 4.21 -7.23 -9.36
C VAL A 45 3.36 -7.01 -8.11
N VAL A 46 2.53 -7.99 -7.71
CA VAL A 46 1.75 -7.93 -6.46
C VAL A 46 2.67 -7.71 -5.25
N ARG A 47 3.75 -8.50 -5.14
CA ARG A 47 4.74 -8.40 -4.05
C ARG A 47 5.35 -7.00 -3.99
N TYR A 48 5.74 -6.44 -5.13
CA TYR A 48 6.36 -5.13 -5.20
C TYR A 48 5.39 -4.00 -4.80
N ILE A 49 4.13 -4.05 -5.24
CA ILE A 49 3.14 -3.03 -4.87
C ILE A 49 2.81 -3.12 -3.37
N ALA A 50 2.62 -4.33 -2.84
CA ALA A 50 2.43 -4.56 -1.41
C ALA A 50 3.61 -4.00 -0.58
N HIS A 51 4.84 -4.26 -0.99
CA HIS A 51 6.05 -3.73 -0.34
C HIS A 51 6.06 -2.19 -0.34
N ARG A 52 5.70 -1.57 -1.46
CA ARG A 52 5.60 -0.10 -1.58
C ARG A 52 4.55 0.47 -0.62
N ILE A 53 3.39 -0.16 -0.53
CA ILE A 53 2.33 0.23 0.41
C ILE A 53 2.83 0.13 1.86
N VAL A 54 3.54 -0.95 2.24
CA VAL A 54 4.14 -1.09 3.58
C VAL A 54 5.08 0.08 3.88
N GLY A 55 5.96 0.41 2.94
CA GLY A 55 6.92 1.52 3.10
C GLY A 55 6.22 2.86 3.32
N SER A 56 5.25 3.19 2.46
CA SER A 56 4.51 4.45 2.59
C SER A 56 3.60 4.46 3.82
N ALA A 57 2.84 3.41 4.10
CA ALA A 57 1.93 3.34 5.24
C ALA A 57 2.63 3.55 6.59
N ARG A 58 3.85 3.02 6.75
CA ARG A 58 4.67 3.25 7.96
C ARG A 58 5.04 4.72 8.17
N LEU A 59 5.36 5.45 7.10
CA LEU A 59 5.69 6.89 7.19
C LEU A 59 4.50 7.72 7.69
N PHE A 60 3.28 7.25 7.43
CA PHE A 60 2.04 7.90 7.86
C PHE A 60 1.42 7.25 9.10
N GLY A 61 2.09 6.29 9.75
CA GLY A 61 1.54 5.60 10.94
C GLY A 61 0.28 4.77 10.66
N CYS A 62 0.02 4.39 9.41
CA CYS A 62 -1.12 3.60 9.00
C CYS A 62 -0.88 2.10 9.23
N GLU A 63 -0.87 1.68 10.50
CA GLU A 63 -0.67 0.26 10.85
C GLU A 63 -1.73 -0.67 10.22
N ASP A 64 -2.97 -0.17 10.11
CA ASP A 64 -4.10 -0.89 9.53
C ASP A 64 -3.90 -1.26 8.05
N LEU A 65 -3.03 -0.54 7.34
CA LEU A 65 -2.62 -0.87 5.97
C LEU A 65 -1.28 -1.62 5.95
N THR A 66 -0.40 -1.32 6.91
CA THR A 66 0.94 -1.91 6.98
C THR A 66 0.89 -3.42 7.18
N LYS A 67 0.09 -3.92 8.13
CA LYS A 67 0.03 -5.36 8.43
C LYS A 67 -0.56 -6.15 7.25
N PRO A 68 -1.72 -5.77 6.69
CA PRO A 68 -2.31 -6.52 5.58
C PRO A 68 -1.48 -6.46 4.29
N ALA A 69 -0.80 -5.34 4.01
CA ALA A 69 0.13 -5.27 2.87
C ALA A 69 1.34 -6.18 3.08
N LEU A 70 1.89 -6.25 4.29
CA LEU A 70 2.96 -7.18 4.61
C LEU A 70 2.52 -8.65 4.49
N ASP A 71 1.28 -8.96 4.87
CA ASP A 71 0.72 -10.31 4.72
C ASP A 71 0.60 -10.71 3.25
N VAL A 72 0.14 -9.80 2.37
CA VAL A 72 0.15 -10.03 0.92
C VAL A 72 1.57 -10.30 0.41
N GLN A 73 2.55 -9.49 0.83
CA GLN A 73 3.95 -9.68 0.45
C GLN A 73 4.45 -11.08 0.86
N ARG A 74 4.18 -11.49 2.10
CA ARG A 74 4.59 -12.80 2.64
C ARG A 74 3.91 -13.98 1.95
N LEU A 75 2.62 -13.85 1.61
CA LEU A 75 1.91 -14.90 0.89
C LEU A 75 2.57 -15.17 -0.47
N VAL A 76 2.97 -14.12 -1.19
CA VAL A 76 3.70 -14.29 -2.44
C VAL A 76 5.09 -14.90 -2.21
N GLU A 77 5.85 -14.37 -1.25
CA GLU A 77 7.21 -14.87 -0.94
C GLU A 77 7.23 -16.35 -0.50
N ASN A 78 6.18 -16.79 0.19
CA ASN A 78 6.02 -18.18 0.62
C ASN A 78 5.45 -19.10 -0.47
N GLY A 79 5.13 -18.57 -1.66
CA GLY A 79 4.55 -19.35 -2.76
C GLY A 79 3.14 -19.85 -2.47
N ALA A 80 2.32 -19.04 -1.78
CA ALA A 80 0.93 -19.38 -1.53
C ALA A 80 0.12 -19.52 -2.83
N ASP A 81 -0.99 -20.25 -2.75
CA ASP A 81 -1.89 -20.47 -3.88
C ASP A 81 -2.45 -19.15 -4.44
N THR A 82 -2.68 -19.12 -5.75
CA THR A 82 -3.20 -17.95 -6.49
C THR A 82 -4.46 -17.37 -5.85
N ASP A 83 -5.42 -18.23 -5.48
CA ASP A 83 -6.68 -17.80 -4.86
C ASP A 83 -6.46 -17.13 -3.49
N VAL A 84 -5.50 -17.63 -2.71
CA VAL A 84 -5.15 -17.06 -1.40
C VAL A 84 -4.56 -15.67 -1.56
N VAL A 85 -3.64 -15.50 -2.53
CA VAL A 85 -3.05 -14.19 -2.84
C VAL A 85 -4.12 -13.23 -3.35
N ILE A 86 -4.99 -13.64 -4.28
CA ILE A 86 -6.08 -12.81 -4.81
C ILE A 86 -7.02 -12.36 -3.69
N GLN A 87 -7.43 -13.26 -2.79
CA GLN A 87 -8.29 -12.91 -1.65
C GLN A 87 -7.62 -11.91 -0.72
N ALA A 88 -6.32 -12.06 -0.44
CA ALA A 88 -5.57 -11.13 0.38
C ALA A 88 -5.46 -9.75 -0.30
N VAL A 89 -5.21 -9.71 -1.61
CA VAL A 89 -5.20 -8.47 -2.41
C VAL A 89 -6.54 -7.76 -2.37
N LYS A 90 -7.67 -8.46 -2.55
CA LYS A 90 -9.02 -7.88 -2.47
C LYS A 90 -9.29 -7.28 -1.08
N LYS A 91 -8.94 -8.01 -0.02
CA LYS A 91 -9.07 -7.50 1.37
C LYS A 91 -8.22 -6.25 1.60
N LEU A 92 -6.99 -6.21 1.08
CA LEU A 92 -6.14 -5.03 1.16
C LEU A 92 -6.74 -3.85 0.40
N ALA A 93 -7.28 -4.08 -0.80
CA ALA A 93 -7.94 -3.04 -1.58
C ALA A 93 -9.16 -2.45 -0.85
N ASP A 94 -9.99 -3.28 -0.22
CA ASP A 94 -11.14 -2.84 0.58
C ASP A 94 -10.72 -2.02 1.81
N LEU A 95 -9.56 -2.33 2.40
CA LEU A 95 -8.99 -1.56 3.50
C LEU A 95 -8.45 -0.21 3.02
N ILE A 96 -7.82 -0.16 1.85
CA ILE A 96 -7.39 1.10 1.23
C ILE A 96 -8.60 1.99 0.99
N ASP A 97 -9.69 1.46 0.43
CA ASP A 97 -10.91 2.24 0.19
C ASP A 97 -11.51 2.80 1.48
N ARG A 98 -11.58 1.98 2.54
CA ARG A 98 -12.01 2.46 3.86
C ARG A 98 -11.11 3.57 4.38
N LYS A 99 -9.79 3.43 4.25
CA LYS A 99 -8.84 4.45 4.72
C LYS A 99 -8.89 5.75 3.93
N LEU A 100 -9.11 5.69 2.63
CA LEU A 100 -9.29 6.89 1.81
C LEU A 100 -10.57 7.65 2.17
N VAL A 101 -11.61 6.96 2.66
CA VAL A 101 -12.85 7.59 3.15
C VAL A 101 -12.70 8.12 4.58
N GLU A 102 -12.04 7.37 5.47
CA GLU A 102 -11.78 7.76 6.86
C GLU A 102 -10.79 8.94 6.97
N GLY A 103 -9.94 9.13 5.95
CA GLY A 103 -8.88 10.12 5.91
C GLY A 103 -7.57 9.58 6.48
N ILE A 104 -6.46 10.03 5.90
CA ILE A 104 -5.13 9.59 6.30
C ILE A 104 -4.52 10.58 7.31
N PRO A 105 -3.94 10.10 8.43
CA PRO A 105 -3.22 10.96 9.36
C PRO A 105 -2.01 11.64 8.70
N GLY A 106 -1.58 12.78 9.26
CA GLY A 106 -0.34 13.42 8.84
C GLY A 106 0.89 12.52 9.06
N PRO A 107 1.92 12.61 8.22
CA PRO A 107 3.13 11.79 8.35
C PRO A 107 3.88 12.07 9.65
N ASP A 108 4.39 11.02 10.28
CA ASP A 108 5.33 11.15 11.39
C ASP A 108 6.75 11.31 10.84
N LEU A 109 7.14 12.58 10.69
CA LEU A 109 8.46 12.95 10.19
C LEU A 109 9.49 13.10 11.31
N SER A 110 9.16 12.79 12.57
CA SER A 110 10.06 12.98 13.71
C SER A 110 11.37 12.18 13.62
N GLY A 111 11.36 11.09 12.84
CA GLY A 111 12.54 10.25 12.54
C GLY A 111 13.31 10.61 11.26
N LEU A 112 12.83 11.54 10.41
CA LEU A 112 13.49 11.88 9.16
C LEU A 112 14.62 12.89 9.40
N LYS A 113 15.85 12.40 9.60
CA LYS A 113 17.05 13.24 9.52
C LYS A 113 17.28 13.63 8.05
N LEU A 114 16.85 14.83 7.69
CA LEU A 114 17.28 15.47 6.45
C LEU A 114 18.76 15.86 6.61
N HIS A 115 19.64 15.16 5.90
CA HIS A 115 21.06 15.48 5.76
C HIS A 115 21.28 16.48 4.64
#